data_AF-A0A645J7Y3-F1
#
_entry.id   AF-A0A645J7Y3-F1
#
_cell.length_a   1.000
_cell.length_b   1.000
_cell.length_c   1.000
_cell.angle_alpha   90.00
_cell.angle_beta   90.00
_cell.angle_gamma   90.00
#
_symmetry.space_group_name_H-M   'P 1'
#
loop_
_entity.id
_entity.type
_entity.pdbx_description
1 polymer ?
#
loop_
_entity_poly.entity_id
_entity_poly.type
_entity_poly.pdbx_seq_one_letter_code
_entity_poly.pdbx_strand_id
1 'polypeptide(L)'
;MSGKSTHADRVATIKDTFERFDQMIDTHTADGVKVAREHLGAEPMLVLETALPIKFAATIEEALGRQPDRPAKFNGIEDLPKRVVVMASDVDKVKAFIAENCR
;
A
#
# COMPACT_ATOMS: atom_id res chain seq x y z
N MET A 1 17.89 11.97 -12.69
CA MET A 1 17.26 11.38 -11.49
C MET A 1 15.89 10.86 -11.91
N SER A 2 15.44 9.75 -11.34
CA SER A 2 14.02 9.38 -11.39
C SER A 2 13.18 10.39 -10.61
N GLY A 3 11.87 10.43 -10.83
CA GLY A 3 10.94 11.24 -10.02
C GLY A 3 10.97 10.84 -8.53
N LYS A 4 10.49 11.74 -7.66
CA LYS A 4 10.47 11.55 -6.21
C LYS A 4 9.21 12.10 -5.57
N SER A 5 8.83 11.53 -4.43
CA SER A 5 7.71 11.93 -3.59
C SER A 5 8.08 11.75 -2.13
N THR A 6 7.75 12.74 -1.30
CA THR A 6 7.90 12.72 0.15
C THR A 6 6.62 12.22 0.83
N HIS A 7 6.64 12.02 2.14
CA HIS A 7 5.42 11.70 2.90
C HIS A 7 4.34 12.78 2.74
N ALA A 8 4.71 14.05 2.90
CA ALA A 8 3.78 15.18 2.74
C ALA A 8 3.19 15.23 1.32
N ASP A 9 4.00 14.94 0.30
CA ASP A 9 3.54 14.86 -1.09
C ASP A 9 2.46 13.78 -1.26
N ARG A 10 2.64 12.59 -0.67
CA ARG A 10 1.64 11.52 -0.72
C ARG A 10 0.34 11.91 -0.03
N VAL A 11 0.42 12.44 1.18
CA VAL A 11 -0.77 12.85 1.96
C VAL A 11 -1.57 13.90 1.17
N ALA A 12 -0.89 14.90 0.62
CA ALA A 12 -1.53 15.91 -0.23
C ALA A 12 -2.12 15.31 -1.52
N THR A 13 -1.43 14.35 -2.14
CA THR A 13 -1.89 13.69 -3.37
C THR A 13 -3.11 12.79 -3.14
N ILE A 14 -3.16 12.07 -2.01
CA ILE A 14 -4.32 11.27 -1.61
C ILE A 14 -5.53 12.19 -1.41
N LYS A 15 -5.34 13.29 -0.66
CA LYS A 15 -6.39 14.27 -0.41
C LYS A 15 -6.93 14.90 -1.69
N ASP A 16 -6.03 15.42 -2.55
CA ASP A 16 -6.41 16.02 -3.84
C ASP A 16 -7.15 15.03 -4.76
N THR A 17 -6.69 13.78 -4.81
CA THR A 17 -7.34 12.75 -5.64
C THR A 17 -8.75 12.45 -5.14
N PHE A 18 -8.93 12.34 -3.82
CA PHE A 18 -10.24 12.11 -3.22
C PHE A 18 -11.18 13.30 -3.44
N GLU A 19 -10.73 14.53 -3.18
CA GLU A 19 -11.54 15.74 -3.35
C GLU A 19 -12.00 15.96 -4.81
N ARG A 20 -11.18 15.59 -5.78
CA ARG A 20 -11.47 15.83 -7.21
C ARG A 20 -12.23 14.70 -7.88
N PHE A 21 -12.01 13.47 -7.45
CA PHE A 21 -12.48 12.28 -8.18
C PHE A 21 -13.29 11.31 -7.32
N ASP A 22 -13.47 11.60 -6.02
CA ASP A 22 -14.08 10.69 -5.02
C ASP A 22 -13.41 9.31 -5.00
N GLN A 23 -12.14 9.25 -5.40
CA GLN A 23 -11.36 8.02 -5.49
C GLN A 23 -10.29 8.02 -4.40
N MET A 24 -10.39 7.05 -3.50
CA MET A 24 -9.36 6.79 -2.51
C MET A 24 -8.26 5.94 -3.14
N ILE A 25 -7.00 6.38 -3.00
CA ILE A 25 -5.81 5.67 -3.49
C ILE A 25 -4.82 5.42 -2.37
N ASP A 26 -4.03 4.36 -2.48
CA ASP A 26 -3.02 4.02 -1.49
C ASP A 26 -1.75 4.89 -1.65
N THR A 27 -0.80 4.75 -0.72
CA THR A 27 0.45 5.53 -0.71
C THR A 27 1.32 5.30 -1.94
N HIS A 28 1.37 4.07 -2.48
CA HIS A 28 2.19 3.74 -3.64
C HIS A 28 1.59 4.32 -4.92
N THR A 29 0.26 4.23 -5.05
CA THR A 29 -0.47 4.87 -6.15
C THR A 29 -0.35 6.39 -6.09
N ALA A 30 -0.38 6.98 -4.89
CA ALA A 30 -0.15 8.41 -4.70
C ALA A 30 1.26 8.85 -5.12
N ASP A 31 2.31 8.08 -4.80
CA ASP A 31 3.66 8.33 -5.32
C ASP A 31 3.68 8.35 -6.86
N GLY A 32 3.01 7.37 -7.48
CA GLY A 32 2.85 7.28 -8.93
C GLY A 32 2.12 8.49 -9.52
N VAL A 33 0.96 8.85 -8.96
CA VAL A 33 0.15 10.00 -9.40
C VAL A 33 0.93 11.31 -9.27
N LYS A 34 1.63 11.51 -8.15
CA LYS A 34 2.41 12.72 -7.91
C LYS A 34 3.48 12.90 -8.98
N VAL A 35 4.31 11.88 -9.20
CA VAL A 35 5.39 11.95 -10.19
C VAL A 35 4.84 12.03 -11.61
N ALA A 36 3.77 11.29 -11.94
CA ALA A 36 3.17 11.29 -13.27
C ALA A 36 2.66 12.69 -13.69
N ARG A 37 2.13 13.47 -12.74
CA ARG A 37 1.65 14.85 -12.98
C ARG A 37 2.75 15.81 -13.42
N GLU A 38 4.01 15.53 -13.10
CA GLU A 38 5.18 16.33 -13.53
C GLU A 38 5.60 16.03 -14.98
N HIS A 39 5.04 14.99 -15.58
CA HIS A 39 5.44 14.47 -16.89
C HIS A 39 4.26 14.31 -17.87
N LEU A 40 3.19 15.10 -17.68
CA LEU A 40 2.04 15.09 -18.57
C LEU A 40 2.42 15.61 -19.97
N GLY A 41 1.85 15.00 -21.00
CA GLY A 41 2.00 15.38 -22.40
C GLY A 41 0.68 15.26 -23.15
N ALA A 42 0.74 15.16 -24.48
CA ALA A 42 -0.46 14.95 -25.30
C ALA A 42 -1.04 13.52 -25.15
N GLU A 43 -0.18 12.55 -24.83
CA GLU A 43 -0.56 11.15 -24.71
C GLU A 43 -1.24 10.83 -23.37
N PRO A 44 -2.15 9.85 -23.31
CA PRO A 44 -2.74 9.39 -22.06
C PRO A 44 -1.68 8.89 -21.07
N MET A 45 -1.73 9.42 -19.84
CA MET A 45 -0.89 8.97 -18.73
C MET A 45 -1.63 7.90 -17.91
N LEU A 46 -1.00 6.74 -17.70
CA LEU A 46 -1.52 5.66 -16.89
C LEU A 46 -0.66 5.48 -15.64
N VAL A 47 -1.30 5.47 -14.47
CA VAL A 47 -0.66 5.15 -13.18
C VAL A 47 -1.15 3.78 -12.74
N LEU A 48 -0.22 2.90 -12.39
CA LEU A 48 -0.56 1.56 -11.90
C LEU A 48 -0.98 1.63 -10.44
N GLU A 49 -2.21 1.23 -10.14
CA GLU A 49 -2.65 1.01 -8.77
C GLU A 49 -2.06 -0.33 -8.27
N THR A 50 -1.07 -0.24 -7.37
CA THR A 50 -0.28 -1.42 -6.97
C THR A 50 -0.74 -2.05 -5.65
N ALA A 51 -1.59 -1.34 -4.90
CA ALA A 51 -2.19 -1.82 -3.67
C ALA A 51 -3.52 -1.12 -3.39
N LEU A 52 -4.39 -1.78 -2.63
CA LEU A 52 -5.63 -1.17 -2.15
C LEU A 52 -5.37 -0.32 -0.89
N PRO A 53 -6.11 0.78 -0.67
CA PRO A 53 -5.96 1.66 0.49
C PRO A 53 -6.02 0.95 1.85
N ILE A 54 -6.82 -0.13 1.96
CA ILE A 54 -6.95 -0.93 3.19
C ILE A 54 -5.61 -1.47 3.72
N LYS A 55 -4.61 -1.67 2.83
CA LYS A 55 -3.28 -2.15 3.23
C LYS A 55 -2.47 -1.10 3.99
N PHE A 56 -2.84 0.19 3.92
CA PHE A 56 -2.09 1.33 4.44
C PHE A 56 -3.00 2.35 5.16
N ALA A 57 -3.91 1.83 5.98
CA ALA A 57 -5.00 2.60 6.59
C ALA A 57 -4.58 3.84 7.39
N ALA A 58 -3.42 3.80 8.07
CA ALA A 58 -2.94 4.93 8.87
C ALA A 58 -2.69 6.20 8.03
N THR A 59 -2.05 6.08 6.86
CA THR A 59 -1.82 7.24 5.99
C THR A 59 -3.10 7.74 5.33
N ILE A 60 -4.06 6.83 5.09
CA ILE A 60 -5.39 7.21 4.59
C ILE A 60 -6.14 8.05 5.62
N GLU A 61 -6.13 7.62 6.89
CA GLU A 61 -6.75 8.36 8.00
C GLU A 61 -6.08 9.71 8.22
N GLU A 62 -4.74 9.78 8.11
CA GLU A 62 -4.00 11.05 8.15
C GLU A 62 -4.44 12.01 7.02
N ALA A 63 -4.60 11.51 5.80
CA ALA A 63 -4.94 12.34 4.64
C ALA A 63 -6.41 12.77 4.60
N LEU A 64 -7.33 11.89 4.99
CA LEU A 64 -8.77 12.02 4.76
C LEU A 64 -9.62 12.10 6.04
N GLY A 65 -9.03 11.87 7.22
CA GLY A 65 -9.75 11.83 8.48
C GLY A 65 -10.72 10.64 8.62
N ARG A 66 -10.59 9.61 7.78
CA ARG A 66 -11.42 8.40 7.80
C ARG A 66 -10.62 7.17 7.40
N GLN A 67 -11.08 6.01 7.90
CA GLN A 67 -10.54 4.72 7.49
C GLN A 67 -10.93 4.38 6.04
N PRO A 68 -10.09 3.59 5.33
CA PRO A 68 -10.43 3.08 4.02
C PRO A 68 -11.58 2.07 4.08
N ASP A 69 -12.33 2.00 2.99
CA ASP A 69 -13.42 1.02 2.87
C ASP A 69 -12.86 -0.41 2.84
N ARG A 70 -13.49 -1.30 3.60
CA ARG A 70 -13.07 -2.70 3.72
C ARG A 70 -13.95 -3.60 2.85
N PRO A 71 -13.38 -4.33 1.87
CA PRO A 71 -14.13 -5.35 1.15
C PRO A 71 -14.65 -6.42 2.13
N ALA A 72 -15.92 -6.81 1.99
CA ALA A 72 -16.61 -7.69 2.94
C ALA A 72 -15.88 -9.02 3.24
N LYS A 73 -15.16 -9.57 2.24
CA LYS A 73 -14.36 -10.79 2.38
C LYS A 73 -13.20 -10.68 3.38
N PHE A 74 -12.82 -9.47 3.79
CA PHE A 74 -11.74 -9.20 4.74
C PHE A 74 -12.27 -8.82 6.14
N ASN A 75 -13.57 -8.84 6.38
CA ASN A 75 -14.11 -8.60 7.72
C ASN A 75 -13.65 -9.71 8.68
N GLY A 76 -13.02 -9.33 9.79
CA GLY A 76 -12.53 -10.26 10.82
C GLY A 76 -11.27 -11.05 10.44
N ILE A 77 -10.58 -10.72 9.34
CA ILE A 77 -9.36 -11.45 8.94
C ILE A 77 -8.26 -11.36 10.01
N GLU A 78 -8.18 -10.25 10.74
CA GLU A 78 -7.23 -10.03 11.81
C GLU A 78 -7.53 -10.85 13.08
N ASP A 79 -8.80 -11.25 13.27
CA ASP A 79 -9.28 -12.03 14.42
C ASP A 79 -9.05 -13.54 14.24
N LEU A 80 -8.70 -13.98 13.03
CA LEU A 80 -8.43 -15.39 12.75
C LEU A 80 -7.11 -15.85 13.40
N PRO A 81 -7.03 -17.11 13.85
CA PRO A 81 -5.80 -17.66 14.41
C PRO A 81 -4.66 -17.63 13.38
N LYS A 82 -3.53 -17.05 13.79
CA LYS A 82 -2.31 -16.96 12.97
C LYS A 82 -1.44 -18.19 13.20
N ARG A 83 -1.15 -18.96 12.15
CA ARG A 83 -0.18 -20.04 12.19
C ARG A 83 1.20 -19.51 11.80
N VAL A 84 2.03 -19.22 12.78
CA VAL A 84 3.38 -18.65 12.59
C VAL A 84 4.40 -19.38 13.46
N VAL A 85 5.64 -19.48 12.98
CA VAL A 85 6.78 -20.00 13.75
C VAL A 85 7.80 -18.87 13.87
N VAL A 86 8.06 -18.43 15.11
CA VAL A 86 9.03 -17.36 15.38
C VAL A 86 10.42 -17.96 15.38
N MET A 87 11.34 -17.34 14.63
CA MET A 87 12.72 -17.79 14.48
C MET A 87 13.68 -16.62 14.68
N ALA A 88 14.86 -16.89 15.23
CA ALA A 88 15.96 -15.94 15.21
C ALA A 88 16.44 -15.69 13.77
N SER A 89 17.08 -14.55 13.52
CA SER A 89 17.73 -14.25 12.24
C SER A 89 18.98 -15.10 12.03
N ASP A 90 18.78 -16.39 11.79
CA ASP A 90 19.80 -17.45 11.70
C ASP A 90 19.51 -18.31 10.46
N VAL A 91 20.46 -18.32 9.52
CA VAL A 91 20.31 -18.97 8.22
C VAL A 91 20.17 -20.49 8.33
N ASP A 92 20.87 -21.12 9.28
CA ASP A 92 20.89 -22.58 9.38
C ASP A 92 19.60 -23.09 10.01
N LYS A 93 19.05 -22.35 10.97
CA LYS A 93 17.71 -22.63 11.52
C LYS A 93 16.63 -22.55 10.45
N VAL A 94 16.65 -21.50 9.62
CA VAL A 94 15.66 -21.34 8.52
C VAL A 94 15.77 -22.49 7.52
N LYS A 95 16.99 -22.89 7.13
CA LYS A 95 17.19 -24.04 6.22
C LYS A 95 16.65 -25.35 6.81
N ALA A 96 16.96 -25.63 8.09
CA ALA A 96 16.48 -26.83 8.76
C ALA A 96 14.95 -26.89 8.79
N PHE A 97 14.30 -25.77 9.16
CA PHE A 97 12.84 -25.69 9.17
C PHE A 97 12.22 -25.97 7.79
N ILE A 98 12.78 -25.42 6.71
CA ILE A 98 12.32 -25.69 5.34
C ILE A 98 12.47 -27.18 5.02
N ALA A 99 13.64 -27.78 5.28
CA ALA A 99 13.90 -29.19 4.99
C ALA A 99 12.97 -30.15 5.75
N GLU A 100 12.57 -29.78 6.97
CA GLU A 100 11.64 -30.55 7.80
C GLU A 100 10.18 -30.45 7.34
N ASN A 101 9.77 -29.32 6.74
CA ASN A 101 8.36 -28.99 6.48
C ASN A 101 7.96 -28.94 4.99
N CYS A 102 8.91 -29.00 4.06
CA CYS A 102 8.68 -28.95 2.61
C CYS A 102 9.08 -30.26 1.92
N ARG A 103 8.58 -31.39 2.45
CA ARG A 103 8.72 -32.71 1.81
C ARG A 103 7.65 -32.94 0.75
#